data_AF-A0A9P8IIK5-F1
#
_entry.id   AF-A0A9P8IIK5-F1
#
_cell.length_a   1.000
_cell.length_b   1.000
_cell.length_c   1.000
_cell.angle_alpha   90.00
_cell.angle_beta   90.00
_cell.angle_gamma   90.00
#
_symmetry.space_group_name_H-M   'P 1'
#
loop_
_entity.id
_entity.type
_entity.pdbx_description
1 polymer ?
#
loop_
_entity_poly.entity_id
_entity_poly.type
_entity_poly.pdbx_seq_one_letter_code
_entity_poly.pdbx_strand_id
1 'polypeptide(L)'
;MADASAKPKRTRTNVKQSKFGCFTCKARRVKCDEGKPACQRCLISKRECLGYPRGAYPDSDSAESTTLSIVSASSSPSDSSSPSPTAVISTLRSLAFNPYTLSSPFVDLGCTVLAQSPRRARNNVEQTFWSRTVPQLAQSIPSVRAAIEAFGTSYSEYVLRGTSPRPGFETTKRYSKALRMVQQDLITLPHGPIPCVVACLFLGFVEALQQRLNKALLHLHGTFSLMMSLTDKQLHDEIDTDSLVLLLKKLDLHVATYAVSHPPNLPLKPFVMGEILQSYPPDGSLFEILHSSYHFTAKAFRYKYTSRRTIPPELLMEQGRQLANLKQWLSLNEIPPTSNTESHESLIVLRSQCLAALVNTATIMEPRETAYDCYGPEFEEIITSIGALLLSKSLQVGKKVHGARRRKGPW
;
A
#
# COMPACT_ATOMS: atom_id res chain seq x y z
N MET A 1 67.62 -62.22 -4.47
CA MET A 1 67.79 -60.75 -4.33
C MET A 1 66.87 -60.09 -5.34
N ALA A 2 65.76 -59.51 -4.89
CA ALA A 2 64.84 -58.73 -5.72
C ALA A 2 64.46 -57.48 -4.94
N ASP A 3 64.67 -56.35 -5.62
CA ASP A 3 64.81 -55.00 -5.11
C ASP A 3 63.46 -54.36 -4.73
N ALA A 4 63.41 -53.73 -3.55
CA ALA A 4 62.22 -53.11 -2.99
C ALA A 4 62.20 -51.61 -3.32
N SER A 5 61.54 -51.24 -4.42
CA SER A 5 61.35 -49.83 -4.80
C SER A 5 60.35 -49.13 -3.86
N ALA A 6 60.87 -48.22 -3.03
CA ALA A 6 60.11 -47.40 -2.11
C ALA A 6 59.22 -46.37 -2.83
N LYS A 7 57.91 -46.37 -2.54
CA LYS A 7 56.95 -45.40 -3.09
C LYS A 7 57.15 -44.01 -2.44
N PRO A 8 57.19 -42.92 -3.23
CA PRO A 8 57.39 -41.58 -2.67
C PRO A 8 56.18 -41.11 -1.87
N LYS A 9 56.42 -40.62 -0.64
CA LYS A 9 55.41 -39.95 0.20
C LYS A 9 54.98 -38.65 -0.48
N ARG A 10 53.71 -38.58 -0.91
CA ARG A 10 53.09 -37.36 -1.45
C ARG A 10 52.97 -36.30 -0.36
N THR A 11 53.81 -35.28 -0.43
CA THR A 11 53.68 -34.02 0.30
C THR A 11 52.41 -33.28 -0.14
N ARG A 12 51.60 -32.82 0.83
CA ARG A 12 50.40 -32.01 0.58
C ARG A 12 50.83 -30.63 0.04
N THR A 13 50.81 -30.48 -1.28
CA THR A 13 50.96 -29.16 -1.91
C THR A 13 49.71 -28.33 -1.60
N ASN A 14 49.89 -27.14 -1.03
CA ASN A 14 48.80 -26.25 -0.67
C ASN A 14 48.21 -25.65 -1.96
N VAL A 15 47.17 -26.28 -2.50
CA VAL A 15 46.57 -25.86 -3.78
C VAL A 15 45.73 -24.61 -3.55
N LYS A 16 46.14 -23.48 -4.16
CA LYS A 16 45.33 -22.26 -4.24
C LYS A 16 43.95 -22.61 -4.80
N GLN A 17 42.91 -22.40 -4.00
CA GLN A 17 41.53 -22.70 -4.38
C GLN A 17 41.09 -21.76 -5.51
N SER A 18 40.29 -22.25 -6.46
CA SER A 18 39.77 -21.39 -7.51
C SER A 18 38.68 -20.47 -6.93
N LYS A 19 38.71 -19.19 -7.31
CA LYS A 19 37.85 -18.12 -6.76
C LYS A 19 36.37 -18.48 -6.95
N PHE A 20 36.03 -19.04 -8.11
CA PHE A 20 34.67 -19.37 -8.51
C PHE A 20 34.40 -20.88 -8.60
N GLY A 21 35.21 -21.73 -7.97
CA GLY A 21 35.03 -23.19 -8.04
C GLY A 21 33.71 -23.70 -7.46
N CYS A 22 33.21 -24.82 -7.99
CA CYS A 22 31.97 -25.43 -7.54
C CYS A 22 32.02 -25.84 -6.06
N PHE A 23 30.85 -25.89 -5.41
CA PHE A 23 30.76 -26.23 -3.98
C PHE A 23 31.35 -27.62 -3.68
N THR A 24 31.17 -28.59 -4.58
CA THR A 24 31.74 -29.95 -4.42
C THR A 24 33.27 -29.94 -4.46
N CYS A 25 33.91 -29.19 -5.35
CA CYS A 25 35.37 -29.07 -5.41
C CYS A 25 35.95 -28.28 -4.22
N LYS A 26 35.26 -27.22 -3.79
CA LYS A 26 35.64 -26.44 -2.60
C LYS A 26 35.59 -27.30 -1.33
N ALA A 27 34.52 -28.08 -1.13
CA ALA A 27 34.40 -29.02 -0.01
C ALA A 27 35.53 -30.06 0.00
N ARG A 28 35.92 -30.54 -1.20
CA ARG A 28 37.02 -31.51 -1.37
C ARG A 28 38.41 -30.90 -1.28
N ARG A 29 38.54 -29.56 -1.15
CA ARG A 29 39.81 -28.81 -1.15
C ARG A 29 40.68 -29.13 -2.37
N VAL A 30 40.06 -29.33 -3.54
CA VAL A 30 40.73 -29.50 -4.83
C VAL A 30 40.42 -28.31 -5.74
N LYS A 31 41.36 -27.91 -6.61
CA LYS A 31 41.10 -26.86 -7.61
C LYS A 31 39.88 -27.23 -8.47
N CYS A 32 39.02 -26.29 -8.82
CA CYS A 32 37.93 -26.54 -9.75
C CYS A 32 38.36 -26.09 -11.15
N ASP A 33 37.92 -26.79 -12.18
CA ASP A 33 38.07 -26.41 -13.59
C ASP A 33 36.96 -25.46 -14.07
N GLU A 34 35.96 -25.15 -13.22
CA GLU A 34 34.91 -24.15 -13.46
C GLU A 34 34.00 -24.41 -14.69
N GLY A 35 34.07 -25.61 -15.29
CA GLY A 35 33.21 -26.04 -16.39
C GLY A 35 31.73 -26.17 -16.01
N LYS A 36 30.83 -25.63 -16.83
CA LYS A 36 29.37 -25.66 -16.59
C LYS A 36 28.68 -26.60 -17.58
N PRO A 37 27.54 -27.22 -17.22
CA PRO A 37 26.80 -27.12 -15.95
C PRO A 37 27.44 -27.88 -14.77
N ALA A 38 28.39 -28.78 -15.03
CA ALA A 38 29.15 -29.52 -14.01
C ALA A 38 30.64 -29.58 -14.37
N CYS A 39 31.53 -29.46 -13.37
CA CYS A 39 32.97 -29.49 -13.63
C CYS A 39 33.46 -30.90 -13.98
N GLN A 40 34.50 -30.99 -14.81
CA GLN A 40 35.13 -32.25 -15.25
C GLN A 40 35.58 -33.09 -14.05
N ARG A 41 36.09 -32.45 -12.99
CA ARG A 41 36.50 -33.18 -11.78
C ARG A 41 35.36 -33.85 -11.05
N CYS A 42 34.16 -33.26 -11.05
CA CYS A 42 32.97 -33.88 -10.47
C CYS A 42 32.51 -35.04 -11.36
N LEU A 43 32.46 -34.83 -12.69
CA LEU A 43 32.08 -35.84 -13.68
C LEU A 43 32.98 -37.09 -13.63
N ILE A 44 34.30 -36.92 -13.69
CA ILE A 44 35.27 -38.02 -13.64
C ILE A 44 35.18 -38.75 -12.31
N SER A 45 34.98 -38.03 -11.20
CA SER A 45 34.82 -38.65 -9.88
C SER A 45 33.43 -39.26 -9.64
N LYS A 46 32.53 -39.20 -10.62
CA LYS A 46 31.13 -39.63 -10.54
C LYS A 46 30.40 -39.04 -9.31
N ARG A 47 30.64 -37.76 -9.02
CA ARG A 47 30.02 -37.03 -7.91
C ARG A 47 29.11 -35.94 -8.45
N GLU A 48 28.01 -35.70 -7.73
CA GLU A 48 27.12 -34.59 -8.00
C GLU A 48 27.85 -33.25 -7.83
N CYS A 49 27.76 -32.41 -8.86
CA CYS A 49 28.28 -31.06 -8.83
C CYS A 49 27.21 -30.13 -8.25
N LEU A 50 27.37 -29.72 -6.99
CA LEU A 50 26.39 -28.91 -6.26
C LEU A 50 26.29 -27.44 -6.76
N GLY A 51 26.79 -27.17 -7.96
CA GLY A 51 26.78 -25.85 -8.58
C GLY A 51 27.91 -24.92 -8.11
N TYR A 52 27.85 -23.68 -8.59
CA TYR A 52 28.87 -22.66 -8.44
C TYR A 52 28.39 -21.50 -7.54
N PRO A 53 29.29 -20.79 -6.83
CA PRO A 53 28.91 -19.61 -6.05
C PRO A 53 28.34 -18.50 -6.96
N ARG A 54 27.42 -17.69 -6.43
CA ARG A 54 26.86 -16.53 -7.14
C ARG A 54 27.98 -15.59 -7.59
N GLY A 55 27.97 -15.19 -8.86
CA GLY A 55 29.04 -14.41 -9.50
C GLY A 55 30.07 -15.22 -10.30
N ALA A 56 29.93 -16.55 -10.37
CA ALA A 56 30.76 -17.44 -11.20
C ALA A 56 30.34 -17.48 -12.69
N TYR A 57 29.41 -16.63 -13.13
CA TYR A 57 29.00 -16.48 -14.53
C TYR A 57 29.66 -15.26 -15.14
N PRO A 58 30.59 -15.43 -16.10
CA PRO A 58 30.72 -14.48 -17.19
C PRO A 58 29.46 -14.59 -18.04
N ASP A 59 28.79 -13.45 -18.27
CA ASP A 59 27.79 -13.31 -19.32
C ASP A 59 28.48 -13.47 -20.67
N SER A 60 28.18 -14.57 -21.37
CA SER A 60 28.26 -14.78 -22.82
C SER A 60 27.64 -16.18 -23.06
N ASP A 61 26.79 -16.48 -24.04
CA ASP A 61 26.52 -15.97 -25.39
C ASP A 61 25.03 -16.33 -25.72
N SER A 62 24.35 -15.87 -26.78
CA SER A 62 24.81 -15.79 -28.16
C SER A 62 23.85 -14.98 -29.03
N ALA A 63 24.44 -14.12 -29.86
CA ALA A 63 23.88 -13.69 -31.13
C ALA A 63 23.82 -14.89 -32.10
N GLU A 64 22.74 -14.97 -32.88
CA GLU A 64 22.79 -15.46 -34.26
C GLU A 64 21.72 -14.75 -35.09
N SER A 65 22.12 -14.44 -36.32
CA SER A 65 21.60 -13.44 -37.24
C SER A 65 20.28 -13.81 -37.90
N THR A 66 19.38 -12.82 -38.07
CA THR A 66 18.66 -12.67 -39.35
C THR A 66 18.52 -11.18 -39.69
N THR A 67 19.02 -10.86 -40.88
CA THR A 67 18.94 -9.63 -41.66
C THR A 67 17.54 -9.00 -41.71
N LEU A 68 17.47 -7.65 -41.68
CA LEU A 68 16.95 -6.80 -42.77
C LEU A 68 16.90 -5.31 -42.38
N SER A 69 17.75 -4.54 -43.06
CA SER A 69 17.50 -3.26 -43.73
C SER A 69 17.02 -1.99 -42.97
N ILE A 70 17.97 -1.04 -42.88
CA ILE A 70 17.94 0.33 -43.43
C ILE A 70 16.67 1.17 -43.17
N VAL A 71 16.79 2.23 -42.36
CA VAL A 71 16.83 3.63 -42.87
C VAL A 71 17.65 4.53 -41.92
N SER A 72 18.59 5.26 -42.51
CA SER A 72 19.38 6.32 -41.87
C SER A 72 18.55 7.60 -41.68
N ALA A 73 18.80 8.32 -40.59
CA ALA A 73 18.77 9.78 -40.60
C ALA A 73 19.82 10.32 -39.64
N SER A 74 20.81 10.97 -40.23
CA SER A 74 21.93 11.69 -39.65
C SER A 74 21.49 12.88 -38.78
N SER A 75 22.11 13.07 -37.62
CA SER A 75 22.79 14.31 -37.23
C SER A 75 23.41 14.17 -35.83
N SER A 76 24.59 14.73 -35.67
CA SER A 76 25.30 15.00 -34.42
C SER A 76 26.00 16.35 -34.61
N PRO A 77 26.55 17.02 -33.57
CA PRO A 77 26.35 16.89 -32.12
C PRO A 77 26.14 18.26 -31.42
N SER A 78 26.07 18.22 -30.08
CA SER A 78 26.38 19.30 -29.11
C SER A 78 25.21 20.19 -28.66
N ASP A 79 24.76 20.02 -27.41
CA ASP A 79 25.13 20.95 -26.34
C ASP A 79 24.64 20.51 -24.96
N SER A 80 25.49 20.79 -23.98
CA SER A 80 25.30 20.63 -22.55
C SER A 80 24.10 21.42 -22.03
N SER A 81 23.12 20.74 -21.43
CA SER A 81 22.23 21.34 -20.44
C SER A 81 21.70 20.27 -19.48
N SER A 82 21.77 20.58 -18.20
CA SER A 82 21.22 19.83 -17.07
C SER A 82 19.75 19.42 -17.32
N PRO A 83 19.30 18.23 -16.88
CA PRO A 83 17.90 17.87 -17.05
C PRO A 83 17.04 18.75 -16.14
N SER A 84 16.22 19.60 -16.75
CA SER A 84 15.15 20.33 -16.07
C SER A 84 13.99 19.37 -15.74
N PRO A 85 13.28 19.56 -14.61
CA PRO A 85 12.17 18.69 -14.18
C PRO A 85 11.01 18.63 -15.18
N THR A 86 10.94 19.57 -16.13
CA THR A 86 9.90 19.67 -17.16
C THR A 86 9.96 18.55 -18.21
N ALA A 87 11.13 17.95 -18.48
CA ALA A 87 11.27 16.85 -19.44
C ALA A 87 10.64 15.54 -18.96
N VAL A 88 10.53 15.36 -17.63
CA VAL A 88 9.87 14.20 -16.99
C VAL A 88 8.35 14.29 -17.14
N ILE A 89 7.77 15.50 -17.16
CA ILE A 89 6.32 15.70 -17.24
C ILE A 89 5.80 15.50 -18.67
N SER A 90 6.59 15.91 -19.67
CA SER A 90 6.29 15.63 -21.09
C SER A 90 6.19 14.13 -21.38
N THR A 91 7.06 13.33 -20.76
CA THR A 91 7.04 11.86 -20.87
C THR A 91 5.89 11.21 -20.08
N LEU A 92 5.43 11.80 -18.97
CA LEU A 92 4.27 11.33 -18.20
C LEU A 92 2.92 11.57 -18.90
N ARG A 93 2.80 12.63 -19.73
CA ARG A 93 1.55 12.98 -20.43
C ARG A 93 1.30 12.17 -21.71
N SER A 94 2.33 11.52 -22.26
CA SER A 94 2.29 10.83 -23.56
C SER A 94 2.15 9.30 -23.48
N LEU A 95 2.20 8.71 -22.28
CA LEU A 95 2.04 7.27 -22.12
C LEU A 95 0.56 6.90 -21.99
N ALA A 96 -0.05 6.61 -23.14
CA ALA A 96 -1.31 5.86 -23.19
C ALA A 96 -1.17 4.58 -22.35
N PHE A 97 -2.08 4.41 -21.39
CA PHE A 97 -2.14 3.26 -20.50
C PHE A 97 -2.17 1.97 -21.31
N ASN A 98 -1.11 1.16 -21.25
CA ASN A 98 -1.09 -0.18 -21.81
C ASN A 98 -1.10 -1.19 -20.64
N PRO A 99 -2.27 -1.79 -20.30
CA PRO A 99 -2.44 -2.67 -19.15
C PRO A 99 -1.57 -3.94 -19.19
N TYR A 100 -0.86 -4.20 -20.29
CA TYR A 100 0.00 -5.38 -20.47
C TYR A 100 1.48 -5.16 -20.09
N THR A 101 1.87 -4.01 -19.53
CA THR A 101 3.29 -3.64 -19.34
C THR A 101 3.82 -3.66 -17.90
N LEU A 102 3.05 -4.15 -16.91
CA LEU A 102 3.58 -4.36 -15.56
C LEU A 102 4.31 -5.71 -15.46
N SER A 103 5.63 -5.65 -15.26
CA SER A 103 6.57 -6.79 -15.31
C SER A 103 6.31 -7.97 -14.34
N SER A 104 5.39 -7.85 -13.38
CA SER A 104 5.12 -8.89 -12.37
C SER A 104 3.61 -8.96 -12.07
N PRO A 105 3.00 -10.16 -12.03
CA PRO A 105 1.56 -10.32 -11.77
C PRO A 105 1.16 -9.79 -10.39
N PHE A 106 2.10 -9.70 -9.45
CA PHE A 106 1.86 -9.13 -8.14
C PHE A 106 1.75 -7.61 -8.15
N VAL A 107 2.44 -6.92 -9.06
CA VAL A 107 2.28 -5.46 -9.21
C VAL A 107 0.90 -5.15 -9.78
N ASP A 108 0.48 -5.91 -10.79
CA ASP A 108 -0.87 -5.79 -11.34
C ASP A 108 -1.95 -6.06 -10.29
N LEU A 109 -1.81 -7.13 -9.51
CA LEU A 109 -2.71 -7.43 -8.40
C LEU A 109 -2.73 -6.29 -7.36
N GLY A 110 -1.56 -5.75 -6.98
CA GLY A 110 -1.46 -4.66 -6.02
C GLY A 110 -2.16 -3.37 -6.46
N CYS A 111 -1.97 -2.98 -7.73
CA CYS A 111 -2.65 -1.83 -8.32
C CYS A 111 -4.17 -2.08 -8.47
N THR A 112 -4.54 -3.26 -8.95
CA THR A 112 -5.93 -3.60 -9.25
C THR A 112 -6.80 -3.72 -8.00
N VAL A 113 -6.30 -4.34 -6.93
CA VAL A 113 -7.02 -4.48 -5.65
C VAL A 113 -7.43 -3.12 -5.11
N LEU A 114 -6.49 -2.17 -5.09
CA LEU A 114 -6.79 -0.83 -4.59
C LEU A 114 -7.62 -0.03 -5.58
N ALA A 115 -7.46 -0.17 -6.90
CA ALA A 115 -8.28 0.54 -7.87
C ALA A 115 -9.75 0.05 -7.94
N GLN A 116 -9.98 -1.25 -7.72
CA GLN A 116 -11.29 -1.92 -7.82
C GLN A 116 -12.00 -2.12 -6.48
N SER A 117 -11.34 -1.81 -5.36
CA SER A 117 -11.94 -1.89 -4.02
C SER A 117 -13.32 -1.20 -4.00
N PRO A 118 -14.34 -1.76 -3.32
CA PRO A 118 -15.69 -1.23 -3.30
C PRO A 118 -15.69 0.28 -3.04
N ARG A 119 -16.38 1.05 -3.90
CA ARG A 119 -16.45 2.53 -3.93
C ARG A 119 -17.03 3.19 -2.67
N ARG A 120 -17.23 2.44 -1.59
CA ARG A 120 -18.18 2.71 -0.52
C ARG A 120 -17.98 4.05 0.19
N ALA A 121 -16.83 4.71 0.07
CA ALA A 121 -16.69 6.12 0.47
C ALA A 121 -15.60 6.88 -0.32
N ARG A 122 -15.29 6.46 -1.55
CA ARG A 122 -14.22 7.12 -2.32
C ARG A 122 -14.77 8.30 -3.10
N ASN A 123 -14.15 9.46 -2.92
CA ASN A 123 -14.37 10.58 -3.81
C ASN A 123 -13.61 10.39 -5.13
N ASN A 124 -13.92 11.23 -6.13
CA ASN A 124 -13.30 11.16 -7.46
C ASN A 124 -11.78 11.33 -7.41
N VAL A 125 -11.32 12.13 -6.45
CA VAL A 125 -9.92 12.38 -6.13
C VAL A 125 -9.19 11.09 -5.72
N GLU A 126 -9.69 10.40 -4.70
CA GLU A 126 -9.13 9.14 -4.21
C GLU A 126 -9.19 8.07 -5.31
N GLN A 127 -10.28 8.02 -6.08
CA GLN A 127 -10.40 7.09 -7.19
C GLN A 127 -9.33 7.35 -8.26
N THR A 128 -9.09 8.61 -8.61
CA THR A 128 -8.06 9.00 -9.58
C THR A 128 -6.66 8.63 -9.07
N PHE A 129 -6.40 8.88 -7.79
CA PHE A 129 -5.14 8.51 -7.15
C PHE A 129 -4.85 7.00 -7.28
N TRP A 130 -5.79 6.14 -6.90
CA TRP A 130 -5.59 4.68 -6.96
C TRP A 130 -5.60 4.11 -8.39
N SER A 131 -6.39 4.70 -9.30
CA SER A 131 -6.55 4.16 -10.67
C SER A 131 -5.58 4.74 -11.69
N ARG A 132 -4.94 5.89 -11.42
CA ARG A 132 -3.99 6.56 -12.33
C ARG A 132 -2.65 6.84 -11.67
N THR A 133 -2.62 7.59 -10.57
CA THR A 133 -1.37 8.05 -9.95
C THR A 133 -0.51 6.89 -9.47
N VAL A 134 -1.10 5.95 -8.73
CA VAL A 134 -0.36 4.78 -8.20
C VAL A 134 0.19 3.88 -9.32
N PRO A 135 -0.60 3.48 -10.34
CA PRO A 135 -0.06 2.75 -11.49
C PRO A 135 1.07 3.48 -12.23
N GLN A 136 0.95 4.80 -12.43
CA GLN A 136 2.00 5.61 -13.06
C GLN A 136 3.28 5.61 -12.23
N LEU A 137 3.19 5.79 -10.91
CA LEU A 137 4.32 5.70 -9.99
C LEU A 137 4.93 4.29 -9.95
N ALA A 138 4.11 3.25 -10.06
CA ALA A 138 4.60 1.87 -10.16
C ALA A 138 5.41 1.66 -11.45
N GLN A 139 5.05 2.34 -12.55
CA GLN A 139 5.77 2.26 -13.81
C GLN A 139 7.05 3.11 -13.81
N SER A 140 7.06 4.29 -13.19
CA SER A 140 8.20 5.20 -13.24
C SER A 140 9.21 5.00 -12.11
N ILE A 141 8.77 4.62 -10.90
CA ILE A 141 9.63 4.63 -9.70
C ILE A 141 9.92 3.20 -9.20
N PRO A 142 11.19 2.76 -9.19
CA PRO A 142 11.55 1.39 -8.79
C PRO A 142 11.18 1.01 -7.36
N SER A 143 11.33 1.91 -6.39
CA SER A 143 11.02 1.65 -4.97
C SER A 143 9.53 1.48 -4.74
N VAL A 144 8.70 2.33 -5.36
CA VAL A 144 7.24 2.22 -5.36
C VAL A 144 6.81 0.90 -5.97
N ARG A 145 7.35 0.55 -7.16
CA ARG A 145 7.07 -0.73 -7.80
C ARG A 145 7.37 -1.92 -6.88
N ALA A 146 8.52 -1.91 -6.21
CA ALA A 146 8.91 -2.98 -5.30
C ALA A 146 7.97 -3.08 -4.08
N ALA A 147 7.51 -1.95 -3.54
CA ALA A 147 6.56 -1.92 -2.43
C ALA A 147 5.18 -2.45 -2.83
N ILE A 148 4.67 -2.07 -4.01
CA ILE A 148 3.42 -2.57 -4.58
C ILE A 148 3.53 -4.06 -4.87
N GLU A 149 4.67 -4.53 -5.39
CA GLU A 149 4.91 -5.96 -5.62
C GLU A 149 4.86 -6.74 -4.30
N ALA A 150 5.51 -6.24 -3.24
CA ALA A 150 5.47 -6.85 -1.92
C ALA A 150 4.03 -6.93 -1.36
N PHE A 151 3.26 -5.86 -1.53
CA PHE A 151 1.84 -5.83 -1.17
C PHE A 151 1.02 -6.85 -1.97
N GLY A 152 1.15 -6.90 -3.29
CA GLY A 152 0.43 -7.87 -4.12
C GLY A 152 0.77 -9.31 -3.76
N THR A 153 2.03 -9.61 -3.43
CA THR A 153 2.38 -10.94 -2.91
C THR A 153 1.73 -11.24 -1.57
N SER A 154 1.75 -10.29 -0.63
CA SER A 154 1.12 -10.44 0.67
C SER A 154 -0.40 -10.63 0.54
N TYR A 155 -1.04 -9.89 -0.37
CA TYR A 155 -2.47 -10.02 -0.63
C TYR A 155 -2.82 -11.40 -1.22
N SER A 156 -2.03 -11.86 -2.20
CA SER A 156 -2.20 -13.19 -2.78
C SER A 156 -2.06 -14.31 -1.72
N GLU A 157 -1.01 -14.25 -0.89
CA GLU A 157 -0.75 -15.29 0.11
C GLU A 157 -1.73 -15.26 1.29
N TYR A 158 -2.01 -14.08 1.87
CA TYR A 158 -2.77 -13.97 3.12
C TYR A 158 -4.28 -13.73 2.92
N VAL A 159 -4.70 -13.06 1.83
CA VAL A 159 -6.12 -12.74 1.59
C VAL A 159 -6.74 -13.73 0.61
N LEU A 160 -6.12 -13.94 -0.56
CA LEU A 160 -6.63 -14.88 -1.57
C LEU A 160 -6.28 -16.34 -1.25
N ARG A 161 -5.42 -16.58 -0.25
CA ARG A 161 -4.93 -17.91 0.14
C ARG A 161 -4.31 -18.67 -1.05
N GLY A 162 -3.49 -17.98 -1.83
CA GLY A 162 -2.75 -18.57 -2.94
C GLY A 162 -1.91 -19.77 -2.48
N THR A 163 -1.82 -20.80 -3.33
CA THR A 163 -1.07 -22.03 -3.06
C THR A 163 0.44 -21.80 -3.17
N SER A 164 1.03 -21.20 -2.13
CA SER A 164 2.48 -21.05 -2.02
C SER A 164 3.07 -22.23 -1.24
N PRO A 165 4.09 -22.94 -1.77
CA PRO A 165 4.74 -24.06 -1.07
C PRO A 165 5.49 -23.62 0.20
N ARG A 166 5.76 -22.32 0.36
CA ARG A 166 6.33 -21.72 1.58
C ARG A 166 5.66 -20.36 1.85
N PRO A 167 4.53 -20.34 2.56
CA PRO A 167 3.81 -19.11 2.87
C PRO A 167 4.72 -18.09 3.56
N GLY A 168 4.69 -16.83 3.12
CA GLY A 168 5.40 -15.72 3.77
C GLY A 168 6.87 -15.57 3.42
N PHE A 169 7.56 -16.59 2.90
CA PHE A 169 8.98 -16.47 2.52
C PHE A 169 9.16 -15.47 1.37
N GLU A 170 8.35 -15.61 0.33
CA GLU A 170 8.47 -14.77 -0.86
C GLU A 170 7.97 -13.34 -0.58
N THR A 171 6.91 -13.19 0.22
CA THR A 171 6.47 -11.88 0.74
C THR A 171 7.58 -11.20 1.53
N THR A 172 8.25 -11.91 2.46
CA THR A 172 9.34 -11.35 3.29
C THR A 172 10.53 -10.91 2.44
N LYS A 173 10.90 -11.70 1.43
CA LYS A 173 12.00 -11.39 0.50
C LYS A 173 11.72 -10.12 -0.30
N ARG A 174 10.52 -9.97 -0.86
CA ARG A 174 10.09 -8.78 -1.62
C ARG A 174 9.95 -7.57 -0.73
N TYR A 175 9.35 -7.73 0.46
CA TYR A 175 9.27 -6.68 1.47
C TYR A 175 10.66 -6.14 1.85
N SER A 176 11.63 -7.03 2.12
CA SER A 176 13.00 -6.63 2.49
C SER A 176 13.76 -5.95 1.33
N LYS A 177 13.42 -6.28 0.08
CA LYS A 177 13.94 -5.58 -1.10
C LYS A 177 13.34 -4.17 -1.19
N ALA A 178 12.02 -4.07 -1.09
CA ALA A 178 11.30 -2.80 -1.16
C ALA A 178 11.74 -1.84 -0.04
N LEU A 179 11.83 -2.32 1.21
CA LEU A 179 12.27 -1.52 2.35
C LEU A 179 13.65 -0.90 2.12
N ARG A 180 14.63 -1.67 1.62
CA ARG A 180 15.98 -1.16 1.33
C ARG A 180 15.97 -0.08 0.25
N MET A 181 15.15 -0.25 -0.80
CA MET A 181 15.04 0.74 -1.87
C MET A 181 14.39 2.03 -1.36
N VAL A 182 13.31 1.92 -0.57
CA VAL A 182 12.64 3.09 0.03
C VAL A 182 13.56 3.82 1.02
N GLN A 183 14.33 3.09 1.84
CA GLN A 183 15.31 3.69 2.74
C GLN A 183 16.38 4.50 1.98
N GLN A 184 16.84 3.99 0.83
CA GLN A 184 17.79 4.71 -0.01
C GLN A 184 17.15 5.97 -0.61
N ASP A 185 15.92 5.86 -1.14
CA ASP A 185 15.20 6.99 -1.74
C ASP A 185 14.81 8.05 -0.71
N LEU A 186 14.59 7.69 0.55
CA LEU A 186 14.32 8.64 1.64
C LEU A 186 15.55 9.50 1.99
N ILE A 187 16.76 8.99 1.76
CA ILE A 187 18.01 9.72 2.00
C ILE A 187 18.26 10.71 0.86
N THR A 188 18.04 10.29 -0.39
CA THR A 188 18.41 11.08 -1.57
C THR A 188 17.26 11.89 -2.16
N LEU A 189 16.01 11.54 -1.85
CA LEU A 189 14.76 12.11 -2.36
C LEU A 189 14.79 12.45 -3.87
N PRO A 190 15.23 11.51 -4.74
CA PRO A 190 15.57 11.81 -6.12
C PRO A 190 14.35 12.21 -6.97
N HIS A 191 13.17 11.74 -6.55
CA HIS A 191 11.88 11.99 -7.19
C HIS A 191 10.91 12.71 -6.26
N GLY A 192 11.46 13.37 -5.24
CA GLY A 192 10.69 13.99 -4.17
C GLY A 192 10.07 12.98 -3.19
N PRO A 193 9.22 13.48 -2.27
CA PRO A 193 8.74 12.74 -1.11
C PRO A 193 7.51 11.87 -1.38
N ILE A 194 6.70 12.22 -2.38
CA ILE A 194 5.42 11.56 -2.67
C ILE A 194 5.61 10.08 -3.03
N PRO A 195 6.57 9.70 -3.90
CA PRO A 195 6.87 8.29 -4.14
C PRO A 195 7.25 7.53 -2.85
N CYS A 196 8.00 8.16 -1.95
CA CYS A 196 8.37 7.56 -0.67
C CYS A 196 7.13 7.35 0.22
N VAL A 197 6.24 8.33 0.29
CA VAL A 197 4.96 8.22 1.01
C VAL A 197 4.12 7.07 0.48
N VAL A 198 3.96 6.97 -0.85
CA VAL A 198 3.21 5.87 -1.48
C VAL A 198 3.85 4.52 -1.17
N ALA A 199 5.18 4.41 -1.30
CA ALA A 199 5.88 3.16 -1.00
C ALA A 199 5.73 2.75 0.47
N CYS A 200 5.87 3.69 1.41
CA CYS A 200 5.64 3.45 2.84
C CYS A 200 4.19 3.03 3.14
N LEU A 201 3.18 3.60 2.47
CA LEU A 201 1.80 3.15 2.59
C LEU A 201 1.64 1.67 2.22
N PHE A 202 2.20 1.25 1.08
CA PHE A 202 2.15 -0.16 0.66
C PHE A 202 2.91 -1.09 1.61
N LEU A 203 4.05 -0.67 2.15
CA LEU A 203 4.77 -1.44 3.18
C LEU A 203 3.95 -1.56 4.47
N GLY A 204 3.24 -0.48 4.87
CA GLY A 204 2.29 -0.51 5.97
C GLY A 204 1.15 -1.50 5.73
N PHE A 205 0.60 -1.55 4.51
CA PHE A 205 -0.44 -2.51 4.14
C PHE A 205 0.06 -3.97 4.19
N VAL A 206 1.30 -4.24 3.79
CA VAL A 206 1.91 -5.58 3.92
C VAL A 206 1.92 -6.03 5.40
N GLU A 207 2.36 -5.15 6.30
CA GLU A 207 2.40 -5.45 7.74
C GLU A 207 0.99 -5.63 8.32
N ALA A 208 0.02 -4.81 7.88
CA ALA A 208 -1.38 -4.93 8.30
C ALA A 208 -2.02 -6.25 7.86
N LEU A 209 -1.80 -6.69 6.61
CA LEU A 209 -2.27 -7.99 6.12
C LEU A 209 -1.67 -9.16 6.91
N GLN A 210 -0.45 -9.00 7.42
CA GLN A 210 0.22 -9.98 8.28
C GLN A 210 -0.16 -9.84 9.77
N GLN A 211 -1.17 -9.02 10.10
CA GLN A 211 -1.62 -8.76 11.48
C GLN A 211 -0.54 -8.15 12.40
N ARG A 212 0.46 -7.46 11.82
CA ARG A 212 1.53 -6.77 12.56
C ARG A 212 1.20 -5.28 12.66
N LEU A 213 0.11 -4.97 13.36
CA LEU A 213 -0.45 -3.62 13.42
C LEU A 213 0.55 -2.56 13.90
N ASN A 214 1.36 -2.86 14.91
CA ASN A 214 2.39 -1.92 15.41
C ASN A 214 3.37 -1.46 14.32
N LYS A 215 3.78 -2.36 13.41
CA LYS A 215 4.68 -2.01 12.30
C LYS A 215 3.96 -1.27 11.19
N ALA A 216 2.70 -1.62 10.93
CA ALA A 216 1.87 -0.89 9.98
C ALA A 216 1.68 0.57 10.42
N LEU A 217 1.41 0.79 11.71
CA LEU A 217 1.30 2.12 12.30
C LEU A 217 2.60 2.90 12.23
N LEU A 218 3.75 2.25 12.42
CA LEU A 218 5.06 2.90 12.28
C LEU A 218 5.28 3.45 10.86
N HIS A 219 4.95 2.67 9.83
CA HIS A 219 5.01 3.14 8.43
C HIS A 219 4.07 4.33 8.20
N LEU A 220 2.84 4.23 8.71
CA LEU A 220 1.85 5.31 8.58
C LEU A 220 2.31 6.59 9.31
N HIS A 221 2.84 6.49 10.52
CA HIS A 221 3.39 7.63 11.25
C HIS A 221 4.56 8.28 10.49
N GLY A 222 5.44 7.47 9.90
CA GLY A 222 6.49 7.96 9.00
C GLY A 222 5.93 8.74 7.81
N THR A 223 4.84 8.27 7.19
CA THR A 223 4.17 9.01 6.11
C THR A 223 3.60 10.34 6.56
N PHE A 224 3.01 10.43 7.75
CA PHE A 224 2.50 11.70 8.30
C PHE A 224 3.63 12.69 8.59
N SER A 225 4.73 12.21 9.18
CA SER A 225 5.91 13.03 9.46
C SER A 225 6.52 13.60 8.18
N LEU A 226 6.69 12.76 7.15
CA LEU A 226 7.13 13.20 5.83
C LEU A 226 6.18 14.25 5.25
N MET A 227 4.88 14.03 5.33
CA MET A 227 3.89 14.97 4.82
C MET A 227 3.92 16.34 5.52
N MET A 228 3.97 16.37 6.85
CA MET A 228 4.02 17.61 7.62
C MET A 228 5.29 18.42 7.33
N SER A 229 6.42 17.75 7.07
CA SER A 229 7.66 18.41 6.65
C SER A 229 7.58 19.12 5.29
N LEU A 230 6.56 18.80 4.47
CA LEU A 230 6.37 19.36 3.13
C LEU A 230 5.43 20.55 3.13
N THR A 231 4.39 20.51 3.97
CA THR A 231 3.46 21.63 4.13
C THR A 231 4.20 22.90 4.60
N ASP A 232 5.30 22.73 5.35
CA ASP A 232 6.14 23.81 5.86
C ASP A 232 7.07 24.44 4.79
N LYS A 233 7.24 23.80 3.62
CA LYS A 233 8.25 24.20 2.61
C LYS A 233 7.72 24.87 1.34
N GLN A 234 6.45 25.29 1.29
CA GLN A 234 5.81 25.96 0.13
C GLN A 234 6.38 25.53 -1.25
N LEU A 235 6.14 24.28 -1.64
CA LEU A 235 6.32 23.82 -3.02
C LEU A 235 4.94 23.40 -3.51
N HIS A 236 4.24 24.30 -4.19
CA HIS A 236 2.80 24.20 -4.46
C HIS A 236 2.40 23.78 -5.88
N ASP A 237 3.31 23.45 -6.79
CA ASP A 237 2.90 23.55 -8.20
C ASP A 237 2.72 22.28 -9.03
N GLU A 238 3.11 21.06 -8.63
CA GLU A 238 3.15 19.97 -9.65
C GLU A 238 2.62 18.59 -9.27
N ILE A 239 2.15 18.35 -8.04
CA ILE A 239 1.48 17.08 -7.70
C ILE A 239 0.22 17.39 -6.90
N ASP A 240 -0.83 16.59 -7.11
CA ASP A 240 -2.11 16.62 -6.41
C ASP A 240 -1.95 16.27 -4.91
N THR A 241 -1.20 17.12 -4.20
CA THR A 241 -0.87 17.02 -2.78
C THR A 241 -2.13 17.04 -1.94
N ASP A 242 -3.14 17.81 -2.35
CA ASP A 242 -4.41 17.91 -1.64
C ASP A 242 -5.15 16.57 -1.62
N SER A 243 -5.11 15.83 -2.72
CA SER A 243 -5.68 14.49 -2.80
C SER A 243 -4.96 13.47 -1.91
N LEU A 244 -3.63 13.54 -1.86
CA LEU A 244 -2.84 12.68 -0.97
C LEU A 244 -3.05 13.05 0.51
N VAL A 245 -3.16 14.35 0.81
CA VAL A 245 -3.46 14.86 2.16
C VAL A 245 -4.83 14.36 2.61
N LEU A 246 -5.85 14.48 1.77
CA LEU A 246 -7.20 14.02 2.08
C LEU A 246 -7.25 12.50 2.29
N LEU A 247 -6.53 11.75 1.46
CA LEU A 247 -6.40 10.30 1.61
C LEU A 247 -5.74 9.92 2.94
N LEU A 248 -4.66 10.59 3.32
CA LEU A 248 -3.93 10.31 4.55
C LEU A 248 -4.72 10.71 5.79
N LYS A 249 -5.46 11.83 5.75
CA LYS A 249 -6.43 12.21 6.80
C LYS A 249 -7.50 11.15 6.99
N LYS A 250 -8.08 10.66 5.88
CA LYS A 250 -9.08 9.59 5.91
C LYS A 250 -8.49 8.29 6.48
N LEU A 251 -7.25 7.96 6.12
CA LEU A 251 -6.57 6.77 6.64
C LEU A 251 -6.27 6.88 8.13
N ASP A 252 -5.80 8.03 8.62
CA ASP A 252 -5.59 8.30 10.05
C ASP A 252 -6.90 8.15 10.83
N LEU A 253 -7.99 8.70 10.28
CA LEU A 253 -9.32 8.59 10.86
C LEU A 253 -9.81 7.14 10.93
N HIS A 254 -9.63 6.37 9.86
CA HIS A 254 -9.98 4.94 9.84
C HIS A 254 -9.14 4.14 10.85
N VAL A 255 -7.86 4.48 11.02
CA VAL A 255 -7.01 3.84 12.02
C VAL A 255 -7.52 4.14 13.43
N ALA A 256 -7.83 5.40 13.74
CA ALA A 256 -8.39 5.80 15.04
C ALA A 256 -9.77 5.16 15.31
N THR A 257 -10.57 4.97 14.26
CA THR A 257 -11.93 4.42 14.39
C THR A 257 -11.94 2.90 14.53
N TYR A 258 -11.15 2.19 13.72
CA TYR A 258 -11.32 0.74 13.51
C TYR A 258 -10.12 -0.12 13.92
N ALA A 259 -8.93 0.46 14.09
CA ALA A 259 -7.71 -0.31 14.34
C ALA A 259 -7.14 -0.08 15.73
N VAL A 260 -7.12 1.18 16.19
CA VAL A 260 -6.41 1.57 17.41
C VAL A 260 -7.27 2.59 18.14
N SER A 261 -7.63 2.34 19.41
CA SER A 261 -8.41 3.27 20.24
C SER A 261 -7.60 4.48 20.73
N HIS A 262 -6.75 5.04 19.85
CA HIS A 262 -5.94 6.23 20.09
C HIS A 262 -6.48 7.39 19.22
N PRO A 263 -6.26 8.65 19.61
CA PRO A 263 -6.66 9.78 18.79
C PRO A 263 -5.93 9.78 17.44
N PRO A 264 -6.50 10.42 16.40
CA PRO A 264 -5.79 10.67 15.14
C PRO A 264 -4.43 11.33 15.38
N ASN A 265 -3.42 10.96 14.60
CA ASN A 265 -2.05 11.48 14.76
C ASN A 265 -1.86 12.86 14.12
N LEU A 266 -2.66 13.18 13.10
CA LEU A 266 -2.56 14.47 12.43
C LEU A 266 -3.07 15.59 13.36
N PRO A 267 -2.51 16.81 13.26
CA PRO A 267 -2.91 17.92 14.11
C PRO A 267 -4.32 18.41 13.77
N LEU A 268 -5.04 18.87 14.79
CA LEU A 268 -6.30 19.59 14.61
C LEU A 268 -6.04 20.89 13.86
N LYS A 269 -6.78 21.12 12.77
CA LYS A 269 -6.87 22.46 12.16
C LYS A 269 -7.91 23.28 12.95
N PRO A 270 -7.69 24.58 13.16
CA PRO A 270 -8.71 25.46 13.75
C PRO A 270 -9.94 25.45 12.84
N PHE A 271 -11.03 24.87 13.35
CA PHE A 271 -12.26 24.66 12.60
C PHE A 271 -13.26 25.79 12.91
N VAL A 272 -13.66 26.55 11.88
CA VAL A 272 -14.70 27.58 11.97
C VAL A 272 -15.92 27.10 11.18
N MET A 273 -16.97 26.76 11.90
CA MET A 273 -18.18 26.07 11.42
C MET A 273 -18.95 26.82 10.32
N GLY A 274 -18.99 28.16 10.38
CA GLY A 274 -20.01 28.97 9.71
C GLY A 274 -19.91 29.03 8.17
N GLU A 275 -18.71 29.19 7.61
CA GLU A 275 -18.54 29.43 6.16
C GLU A 275 -18.16 28.16 5.36
N ILE A 276 -17.85 27.06 6.05
CA ILE A 276 -17.20 25.88 5.48
C ILE A 276 -18.17 24.73 5.16
N LEU A 277 -19.27 24.54 5.90
CA LEU A 277 -20.17 23.39 5.64
C LEU A 277 -20.95 23.45 4.34
N GLN A 278 -21.18 24.63 3.78
CA GLN A 278 -21.88 24.79 2.50
C GLN A 278 -20.93 24.81 1.30
N SER A 279 -19.64 25.05 1.51
CA SER A 279 -18.65 25.20 0.43
C SER A 279 -17.84 23.92 0.16
N TYR A 280 -17.77 23.00 1.12
CA TYR A 280 -17.00 21.75 0.99
C TYR A 280 -17.86 20.56 0.57
N PRO A 281 -17.29 19.59 -0.16
CA PRO A 281 -17.98 18.34 -0.42
C PRO A 281 -18.28 17.59 0.90
N PRO A 282 -19.35 16.77 0.98
CA PRO A 282 -19.82 16.15 2.21
C PRO A 282 -18.75 15.34 2.97
N ASP A 283 -17.88 14.66 2.25
CA ASP A 283 -16.78 13.86 2.80
C ASP A 283 -15.71 14.73 3.47
N GLY A 284 -15.29 15.81 2.81
CA GLY A 284 -14.28 16.73 3.34
C GLY A 284 -14.72 17.38 4.65
N SER A 285 -15.95 17.90 4.67
CA SER A 285 -16.52 18.51 5.87
C SER A 285 -16.72 17.50 7.00
N LEU A 286 -17.19 16.29 6.69
CA LEU A 286 -17.36 15.24 7.70
C LEU A 286 -16.04 14.81 8.32
N PHE A 287 -14.99 14.61 7.51
CA PHE A 287 -13.71 14.12 8.03
C PHE A 287 -13.07 15.12 9.01
N GLU A 288 -13.21 16.43 8.80
CA GLU A 288 -12.77 17.43 9.78
C GLU A 288 -13.56 17.33 11.10
N ILE A 289 -14.89 17.19 11.02
CA ILE A 289 -15.76 17.02 12.20
C ILE A 289 -15.41 15.73 12.95
N LEU A 290 -15.22 14.62 12.23
CA LEU A 290 -14.88 13.34 12.82
C LEU A 290 -13.49 13.39 13.46
N HIS A 291 -12.50 14.00 12.80
CA HIS A 291 -11.16 14.15 13.36
C HIS A 291 -11.19 14.92 14.69
N SER A 292 -11.92 16.04 14.75
CA SER A 292 -12.20 16.77 15.99
C SER A 292 -12.89 15.88 17.05
N SER A 293 -13.92 15.15 16.65
CA SER A 293 -14.69 14.27 17.54
C SER A 293 -13.82 13.16 18.15
N TYR A 294 -12.93 12.54 17.37
CA TYR A 294 -12.06 11.47 17.88
C TYR A 294 -10.92 11.96 18.78
N HIS A 295 -10.41 13.17 18.55
CA HIS A 295 -9.52 13.83 19.52
C HIS A 295 -10.24 14.09 20.84
N PHE A 296 -11.48 14.56 20.78
CA PHE A 296 -12.32 14.71 21.97
C PHE A 296 -12.56 13.37 22.68
N THR A 297 -12.97 12.31 21.95
CA THR A 297 -13.29 11.01 22.59
C THR A 297 -12.08 10.40 23.27
N ALA A 298 -10.87 10.51 22.70
CA ALA A 298 -9.65 10.05 23.34
C ALA A 298 -9.37 10.76 24.68
N LYS A 299 -9.64 12.07 24.77
CA LYS A 299 -9.54 12.84 26.02
C LYS A 299 -10.66 12.46 27.00
N ALA A 300 -11.88 12.35 26.51
CA ALA A 300 -13.08 12.10 27.30
C ALA A 300 -13.15 10.69 27.89
N PHE A 301 -12.63 9.69 27.17
CA PHE A 301 -12.60 8.29 27.61
C PHE A 301 -11.95 8.10 28.99
N ARG A 302 -10.98 8.95 29.36
CA ARG A 302 -10.31 8.93 30.67
C ARG A 302 -11.28 9.12 31.85
N TYR A 303 -12.47 9.66 31.59
CA TYR A 303 -13.50 9.93 32.59
C TYR A 303 -14.62 8.88 32.63
N LYS A 304 -14.60 7.87 31.75
CA LYS A 304 -15.68 6.87 31.60
C LYS A 304 -16.07 6.18 32.92
N TYR A 305 -15.08 5.84 33.75
CA TYR A 305 -15.29 5.16 35.03
C TYR A 305 -15.06 6.07 36.23
N THR A 306 -15.16 7.39 36.03
CA THR A 306 -14.99 8.38 37.09
C THR A 306 -16.34 8.91 37.58
N SER A 307 -16.36 9.54 38.74
CA SER A 307 -17.57 10.19 39.24
C SER A 307 -17.94 11.36 38.34
N ARG A 308 -19.23 11.56 38.05
CA ARG A 308 -19.69 12.68 37.21
C ARG A 308 -19.22 14.06 37.72
N ARG A 309 -18.95 14.19 39.03
CA ARG A 309 -18.45 15.42 39.66
C ARG A 309 -16.98 15.73 39.31
N THR A 310 -16.20 14.75 38.87
CA THR A 310 -14.79 14.94 38.49
C THR A 310 -14.62 15.31 37.03
N ILE A 311 -15.71 15.31 36.24
CA ILE A 311 -15.69 15.69 34.83
C ILE A 311 -15.61 17.22 34.73
N PRO A 312 -14.58 17.79 34.08
CA PRO A 312 -14.47 19.24 33.91
C PRO A 312 -15.68 19.80 33.14
N PRO A 313 -16.28 20.93 33.55
CA PRO A 313 -17.38 21.57 32.84
C PRO A 313 -17.05 21.87 31.37
N GLU A 314 -15.80 22.27 31.09
CA GLU A 314 -15.32 22.56 29.74
C GLU A 314 -15.39 21.32 28.84
N LEU A 315 -15.17 20.13 29.41
CA LEU A 315 -15.25 18.87 28.67
C LEU A 315 -16.71 18.51 28.31
N LEU A 316 -17.67 18.84 29.19
CA LEU A 316 -19.10 18.67 28.90
C LEU A 316 -19.58 19.67 27.84
N MET A 317 -19.12 20.92 27.91
CA MET A 317 -19.39 21.92 26.88
C MET A 317 -18.82 21.49 25.52
N GLU A 318 -17.61 20.95 25.53
CA GLU A 318 -16.97 20.43 24.32
C GLU A 318 -17.72 19.22 23.74
N GLN A 319 -18.19 18.29 24.60
CA GLN A 319 -19.06 17.19 24.16
C GLN A 319 -20.32 17.72 23.46
N GLY A 320 -20.98 18.71 24.05
CA GLY A 320 -22.16 19.37 23.45
C GLY A 320 -21.85 19.99 22.08
N ARG A 321 -20.69 20.63 21.94
CA ARG A 321 -20.21 21.19 20.66
C ARG A 321 -20.02 20.09 19.61
N GLN A 322 -19.30 19.01 19.93
CA GLN A 322 -19.07 17.92 18.99
C GLN A 322 -20.39 17.28 18.54
N LEU A 323 -21.34 17.07 19.46
CA LEU A 323 -22.67 16.54 19.13
C LEU A 323 -23.48 17.49 18.24
N ALA A 324 -23.43 18.80 18.50
CA ALA A 324 -24.08 19.79 17.64
C ALA A 324 -23.52 19.76 16.22
N ASN A 325 -22.19 19.69 16.09
CA ASN A 325 -21.49 19.63 14.81
C ASN A 325 -21.90 18.40 13.98
N LEU A 326 -21.92 17.22 14.60
CA LEU A 326 -22.33 15.96 13.95
C LEU A 326 -23.80 16.00 13.50
N LYS A 327 -24.70 16.49 14.36
CA LYS A 327 -26.12 16.65 14.04
C LYS A 327 -26.37 17.65 12.91
N GLN A 328 -25.67 18.78 12.93
CA GLN A 328 -25.76 19.78 11.88
C GLN A 328 -25.32 19.21 10.52
N TRP A 329 -24.22 18.45 10.49
CA TRP A 329 -23.78 17.78 9.28
C TRP A 329 -24.82 16.78 8.76
N LEU A 330 -25.44 15.99 9.64
CA LEU A 330 -26.51 15.05 9.26
C LEU A 330 -27.73 15.75 8.65
N SER A 331 -28.13 16.91 9.19
CA SER A 331 -29.28 17.68 8.66
C SER A 331 -29.00 18.32 7.30
N LEU A 332 -27.75 18.69 7.01
CA LEU A 332 -27.38 19.27 5.72
C LEU A 332 -27.21 18.21 4.62
N ASN A 333 -27.03 16.95 5.01
CA ASN A 333 -26.69 15.85 4.12
C ASN A 333 -27.76 14.74 4.17
N GLU A 334 -29.03 15.12 4.14
CA GLU A 334 -30.16 14.19 4.08
C GLU A 334 -30.24 13.46 2.73
N ILE A 335 -30.70 12.20 2.77
CA ILE A 335 -30.92 11.40 1.55
C ILE A 335 -32.41 11.47 1.21
N PRO A 336 -32.78 11.93 0.00
CA PRO A 336 -34.18 11.95 -0.40
C PRO A 336 -34.77 10.53 -0.41
N PRO A 337 -35.99 10.33 0.13
CA PRO A 337 -36.60 9.00 0.24
C PRO A 337 -36.92 8.33 -1.11
N THR A 338 -36.93 9.10 -2.20
CA THR A 338 -37.19 8.61 -3.57
C THR A 338 -35.92 8.32 -4.38
N SER A 339 -34.74 8.50 -3.79
CA SER A 339 -33.47 8.40 -4.51
C SER A 339 -33.00 6.95 -4.67
N ASN A 340 -32.36 6.66 -5.82
CA ASN A 340 -31.77 5.35 -6.08
C ASN A 340 -30.58 5.13 -5.13
N THR A 341 -30.56 4.01 -4.40
CA THR A 341 -29.47 3.65 -3.46
C THR A 341 -28.09 3.68 -4.13
N GLU A 342 -28.03 3.42 -5.44
CA GLU A 342 -26.77 3.44 -6.21
C GLU A 342 -26.21 4.85 -6.45
N SER A 343 -27.05 5.89 -6.53
CA SER A 343 -26.58 7.27 -6.75
C SER A 343 -26.05 7.94 -5.49
N HIS A 344 -26.33 7.37 -4.30
CA HIS A 344 -25.93 7.91 -3.00
C HIS A 344 -25.08 6.93 -2.16
N GLU A 345 -24.43 5.94 -2.78
CA GLU A 345 -23.62 4.91 -2.07
C GLU A 345 -22.61 5.55 -1.09
N SER A 346 -21.87 6.57 -1.56
CA SER A 346 -20.88 7.28 -0.73
C SER A 346 -21.52 8.04 0.43
N LEU A 347 -22.62 8.74 0.17
CA LEU A 347 -23.32 9.54 1.17
C LEU A 347 -23.95 8.67 2.27
N ILE A 348 -24.52 7.52 1.91
CA ILE A 348 -25.04 6.54 2.88
C ILE A 348 -23.96 6.10 3.87
N VAL A 349 -22.75 5.82 3.37
CA VAL A 349 -21.64 5.38 4.21
C VAL A 349 -21.12 6.52 5.08
N LEU A 350 -21.00 7.74 4.53
CA LEU A 350 -20.61 8.92 5.32
C LEU A 350 -21.62 9.22 6.44
N ARG A 351 -22.93 9.16 6.15
CA ARG A 351 -23.97 9.29 7.18
C ARG A 351 -23.85 8.21 8.25
N SER A 352 -23.62 6.96 7.86
CA SER A 352 -23.44 5.85 8.80
C SER A 352 -22.21 6.06 9.70
N GLN A 353 -21.12 6.59 9.16
CA GLN A 353 -19.94 6.97 9.95
C GLN A 353 -20.24 8.12 10.91
N CYS A 354 -21.00 9.13 10.47
CA CYS A 354 -21.41 10.25 11.30
C CYS A 354 -22.31 9.81 12.46
N LEU A 355 -23.30 8.96 12.20
CA LEU A 355 -24.19 8.39 13.22
C LEU A 355 -23.38 7.56 14.24
N ALA A 356 -22.48 6.69 13.79
CA ALA A 356 -21.63 5.92 14.68
C ALA A 356 -20.75 6.82 15.57
N ALA A 357 -20.19 7.89 15.01
CA ALA A 357 -19.42 8.86 15.77
C ALA A 357 -20.28 9.68 16.75
N LEU A 358 -21.53 9.99 16.39
CA LEU A 358 -22.50 10.67 17.26
C LEU A 358 -22.80 9.82 18.49
N VAL A 359 -23.16 8.55 18.28
CA VAL A 359 -23.44 7.61 19.37
C VAL A 359 -22.21 7.42 20.26
N ASN A 360 -21.03 7.22 19.66
CA ASN A 360 -19.79 7.08 20.40
C ASN A 360 -19.47 8.34 21.23
N THR A 361 -19.54 9.53 20.62
CA THR A 361 -19.25 10.81 21.28
C THR A 361 -20.21 11.08 22.43
N ALA A 362 -21.48 10.71 22.28
CA ALA A 362 -22.48 10.92 23.32
C ALA A 362 -22.29 9.99 24.52
N THR A 363 -21.88 8.73 24.26
CA THR A 363 -21.77 7.68 25.28
C THR A 363 -20.36 7.49 25.83
N ILE A 364 -19.33 8.18 25.31
CA ILE A 364 -17.92 7.92 25.65
C ILE A 364 -17.57 8.03 27.14
N MET A 365 -18.26 8.90 27.88
CA MET A 365 -18.07 9.09 29.33
C MET A 365 -19.05 8.27 30.18
N GLU A 366 -20.00 7.55 29.58
CA GLU A 366 -20.98 6.76 30.31
C GLU A 366 -20.39 5.40 30.71
N PRO A 367 -20.41 5.02 32.01
CA PRO A 367 -19.84 3.75 32.47
C PRO A 367 -20.72 2.55 32.12
N ARG A 368 -22.03 2.76 31.92
CA ARG A 368 -23.02 1.70 31.71
C ARG A 368 -23.34 1.54 30.24
N GLU A 369 -23.33 0.29 29.77
CA GLU A 369 -23.68 -0.05 28.39
C GLU A 369 -25.16 0.23 28.07
N THR A 370 -26.04 0.29 29.07
CA THR A 370 -27.44 0.70 28.88
C THR A 370 -27.58 2.13 28.34
N ALA A 371 -26.53 2.95 28.37
CA ALA A 371 -26.54 4.27 27.72
C ALA A 371 -26.72 4.18 26.19
N TYR A 372 -26.35 3.06 25.57
CA TYR A 372 -26.55 2.84 24.13
C TYR A 372 -28.03 2.65 23.77
N ASP A 373 -28.89 2.23 24.71
CA ASP A 373 -30.31 1.95 24.46
C ASP A 373 -31.07 3.21 24.00
N CYS A 374 -30.59 4.40 24.38
CA CYS A 374 -31.16 5.68 23.94
C CYS A 374 -30.93 5.99 22.45
N TYR A 375 -30.06 5.24 21.78
CA TYR A 375 -29.65 5.46 20.38
C TYR A 375 -30.15 4.37 19.42
N GLY A 376 -31.21 3.65 19.80
CA GLY A 376 -31.85 2.64 18.96
C GLY A 376 -32.19 3.14 17.54
N PRO A 377 -32.79 4.33 17.35
CA PRO A 377 -33.09 4.87 16.03
C PRO A 377 -31.85 5.06 15.15
N GLU A 378 -30.75 5.58 15.71
CA GLU A 378 -29.50 5.78 14.97
C GLU A 378 -28.88 4.44 14.54
N PHE A 379 -28.91 3.43 15.41
CA PHE A 379 -28.47 2.08 15.06
C PHE A 379 -29.35 1.46 13.96
N GLU A 380 -30.67 1.61 14.05
CA GLU A 380 -31.61 1.13 13.04
C GLU A 380 -31.37 1.79 11.68
N GLU A 381 -31.12 3.11 11.64
CA GLU A 381 -30.78 3.83 10.41
C GLU A 381 -29.48 3.28 9.78
N ILE A 382 -28.43 3.09 10.59
CA ILE A 382 -27.15 2.54 10.12
C ILE A 382 -27.37 1.14 9.51
N ILE A 383 -28.02 0.25 10.25
CA ILE A 383 -28.21 -1.15 9.84
C ILE A 383 -29.08 -1.24 8.58
N THR A 384 -30.18 -0.48 8.54
CA THR A 384 -31.10 -0.48 7.40
C THR A 384 -30.43 0.08 6.14
N SER A 385 -29.75 1.22 6.26
CA SER A 385 -29.12 1.90 5.12
C SER A 385 -27.93 1.11 4.57
N ILE A 386 -27.05 0.60 5.44
CA ILE A 386 -25.92 -0.24 5.02
C ILE A 386 -26.41 -1.60 4.52
N GLY A 387 -27.42 -2.20 5.18
CA GLY A 387 -28.03 -3.46 4.76
C GLY A 387 -28.56 -3.40 3.33
N ALA A 388 -29.33 -2.35 3.00
CA ALA A 388 -29.84 -2.12 1.65
C ALA A 388 -28.70 -2.00 0.61
N LEU A 389 -27.62 -1.30 0.96
CA LEU A 389 -26.44 -1.09 0.12
C LEU A 389 -25.64 -2.39 -0.10
N LEU A 390 -25.59 -3.29 0.88
CA LEU A 390 -24.96 -4.60 0.73
C LEU A 390 -25.81 -5.55 -0.15
N LEU A 391 -27.13 -5.52 0.01
CA LEU A 391 -28.08 -6.40 -0.71
C LEU A 391 -28.27 -6.02 -2.18
N SER A 392 -28.30 -4.73 -2.53
CA SER A 392 -28.40 -4.28 -3.93
C SER A 392 -27.28 -4.86 -4.80
N LYS A 393 -26.09 -5.01 -4.23
CA LYS A 393 -24.90 -5.51 -4.94
C LYS A 393 -24.82 -7.03 -5.05
N SER A 394 -25.34 -7.78 -4.07
CA SER A 394 -25.40 -9.25 -4.16
C SER A 394 -26.30 -9.68 -5.33
N LEU A 395 -27.39 -8.94 -5.57
CA LEU A 395 -28.28 -9.12 -6.73
C LEU A 395 -27.58 -8.78 -8.05
N GLN A 396 -26.72 -7.76 -8.11
CA GLN A 396 -25.95 -7.43 -9.32
C GLN A 396 -24.87 -8.46 -9.66
N VAL A 397 -24.17 -9.00 -8.66
CA VAL A 397 -23.19 -10.09 -8.86
C VAL A 397 -23.90 -11.35 -9.37
N GLY A 398 -25.07 -11.67 -8.80
CA GLY A 398 -25.92 -12.76 -9.27
C GLY A 398 -26.35 -12.61 -10.74
N LYS A 399 -26.75 -11.41 -11.16
CA LYS A 399 -27.12 -11.11 -12.56
C LYS A 399 -25.94 -11.22 -13.54
N LYS A 400 -24.73 -10.78 -13.16
CA LYS A 400 -23.52 -10.94 -14.02
C LYS A 400 -23.11 -12.40 -14.19
N VAL A 401 -23.23 -13.22 -13.15
CA VAL A 401 -22.93 -14.67 -13.21
C VAL A 401 -23.95 -15.41 -14.09
N HIS A 402 -25.24 -15.06 -14.00
CA HIS A 402 -26.28 -15.64 -14.86
C HIS A 402 -26.18 -15.16 -16.33
N GLY A 403 -25.78 -13.91 -16.57
CA GLY A 403 -25.51 -13.39 -17.91
C GLY A 403 -24.29 -14.02 -18.59
N ALA A 404 -23.24 -14.34 -17.83
CA ALA A 404 -22.07 -15.06 -18.33
C ALA A 404 -22.38 -16.54 -18.64
N ARG A 405 -23.24 -17.20 -17.86
CA ARG A 405 -23.70 -18.58 -18.14
C ARG A 405 -24.58 -18.66 -19.39
N ARG A 406 -25.38 -17.63 -19.70
CA ARG A 406 -26.22 -17.61 -20.93
C ARG A 406 -25.46 -17.34 -22.23
N ARG A 407 -24.19 -16.88 -22.17
CA ARG A 407 -23.37 -16.62 -23.37
C ARG A 407 -22.49 -17.80 -23.82
N LYS A 408 -22.49 -18.91 -23.09
CA LYS A 408 -21.96 -20.19 -23.57
C LYS A 408 -23.12 -21.03 -24.11
N GLY A 409 -23.65 -20.61 -25.26
CA GLY A 409 -24.50 -21.46 -26.09
C GLY A 409 -23.63 -22.52 -26.77
N PRO A 410 -24.17 -23.73 -27.04
CA PRO A 410 -23.41 -24.85 -27.58
C PRO A 410 -23.05 -24.56 -29.04
N TRP A 411 -21.77 -24.65 -29.35
CA TRP A 411 -21.26 -24.90 -30.69
C TRP A 411 -20.36 -26.13 -30.61
#